data_AF-A0A3L7PSA6-F1
#
_entry.id   AF-A0A3L7PSA6-F1
#
_cell.length_a   1.000
_cell.length_b   1.000
_cell.length_c   1.000
_cell.angle_alpha   90.00
_cell.angle_beta   90.00
_cell.angle_gamma   90.00
#
_symmetry.space_group_name_H-M   'P 1'
#
loop_
_entity.id
_entity.type
_entity.pdbx_description
1 polymer ?
#
loop_
_entity_poly.entity_id
_entity_poly.type
_entity_poly.pdbx_seq_one_letter_code
_entity_poly.pdbx_strand_id
1 'polypeptide(L)'
;MQTVARAFLASATIATAIAASTANADVINASFPSPTLDRWMYPFNSTPGTRPVISTFGSTPGATDFDSRDGQMLVGFDTVSQVPSGHGSALTVTRATLLVEVSNDLIFQYDDTTDPWQCFVATTDPAWRADADAGQPVECFGVGFRNGWSLQTFQENTAFAPSGTNFMAPGVRNAFAASIDANGALIDVSQSTRQHFDPKVFGTGKIVGLAPGSLVAAGSSMRFEIDVSDPGVQAYLRTGIDSGRVMLALSSLTMVQQQAGQFPAFIAKENVYVQLGLAAPARLELDVQIGNSCALADINCDGHVNGADLGLLLGNWGNPGPSDLNNSGTTDGSDLGLLLGEWH
;
A
#
# COMPACT_ATOMS: atom_id res chain seq x y z
N MET A 1 72.05 37.04 -38.35
CA MET A 1 72.15 35.65 -37.85
C MET A 1 72.76 35.76 -36.46
N GLN A 2 72.16 35.40 -35.32
CA GLN A 2 71.06 34.50 -35.00
C GLN A 2 70.35 35.01 -33.71
N THR A 3 69.02 35.12 -33.83
CA THR A 3 67.95 34.84 -32.85
C THR A 3 68.13 35.14 -31.36
N VAL A 4 67.39 36.17 -30.93
CA VAL A 4 66.93 36.45 -29.57
C VAL A 4 65.79 35.47 -29.21
N ALA A 5 65.94 34.69 -28.14
CA ALA A 5 64.89 33.81 -27.64
C ALA A 5 63.92 34.59 -26.72
N ARG A 6 62.66 34.72 -27.15
CA ARG A 6 61.56 35.27 -26.36
C ARG A 6 61.00 34.19 -25.44
N ALA A 7 60.96 34.47 -24.14
CA ALA A 7 60.25 33.65 -23.16
C ALA A 7 58.73 33.84 -23.33
N PHE A 8 58.01 32.77 -23.64
CA PHE A 8 56.55 32.71 -23.57
C PHE A 8 56.15 32.23 -22.17
N LEU A 9 55.52 33.10 -21.37
CA LEU A 9 54.75 32.69 -20.20
C LEU A 9 53.39 32.19 -20.69
N ALA A 10 53.16 30.88 -20.59
CA ALA A 10 51.84 30.28 -20.75
C ALA A 10 51.16 30.28 -19.36
N SER A 11 50.18 31.16 -19.16
CA SER A 11 49.27 31.08 -18.02
C SER A 11 48.35 29.88 -18.22
N ALA A 12 48.58 28.81 -17.46
CA ALA A 12 47.66 27.68 -17.37
C ALA A 12 46.53 28.04 -16.38
N THR A 13 45.37 28.43 -16.91
CA THR A 13 44.12 28.47 -16.15
C THR A 13 43.68 27.04 -15.86
N ILE A 14 43.87 26.59 -14.62
CA ILE A 14 43.26 25.35 -14.13
C ILE A 14 41.77 25.66 -13.92
N ALA A 15 40.94 25.26 -14.88
CA ALA A 15 39.51 25.20 -14.68
C ALA A 15 39.21 23.97 -13.82
N THR A 16 38.94 24.20 -12.54
CA THR A 16 38.44 23.16 -11.64
C THR A 16 37.02 22.80 -12.08
N ALA A 17 36.88 21.72 -12.84
CA ALA A 17 35.58 21.13 -13.12
C ALA A 17 35.05 20.55 -11.79
N ILE A 18 34.14 21.28 -11.15
CA ILE A 18 33.32 20.71 -10.07
C ILE A 18 32.38 19.74 -10.78
N ALA A 19 32.74 18.46 -10.77
CA ALA A 19 31.80 17.41 -11.09
C ALA A 19 30.72 17.44 -10.01
N ALA A 20 29.54 17.97 -10.34
CA ALA A 20 28.36 17.77 -9.53
C ALA A 20 28.07 16.27 -9.52
N SER A 21 28.52 15.59 -8.46
CA SER A 21 28.05 14.24 -8.18
C SER A 21 26.57 14.36 -7.86
N THR A 22 25.71 13.97 -8.79
CA THR A 22 24.32 13.66 -8.46
C THR A 22 24.38 12.49 -7.48
N ALA A 23 24.28 12.79 -6.18
CA ALA A 23 24.07 11.76 -5.18
C ALA A 23 22.72 11.12 -5.49
N ASN A 24 22.75 9.93 -6.11
CA ASN A 24 21.56 9.10 -6.15
C ASN A 24 21.26 8.73 -4.71
N ALA A 25 20.08 9.09 -4.22
CA ALA A 25 19.60 8.58 -2.94
C ALA A 25 19.71 7.05 -2.94
N ASP A 26 20.36 6.48 -1.93
CA ASP A 26 20.50 5.03 -1.79
C ASP A 26 19.10 4.39 -1.71
N VAL A 27 18.92 3.28 -2.43
CA VAL A 27 17.69 2.49 -2.38
C VAL A 27 17.81 1.49 -1.24
N ILE A 28 16.88 1.53 -0.30
CA ILE A 28 16.71 0.50 0.73
C ILE A 28 15.89 -0.64 0.14
N ASN A 29 16.49 -1.81 -0.01
CA ASN A 29 15.79 -3.05 -0.36
C ASN A 29 15.39 -3.80 0.91
N ALA A 30 14.13 -3.66 1.32
CA ALA A 30 13.59 -4.31 2.51
C ALA A 30 12.79 -5.57 2.15
N SER A 31 12.93 -6.62 2.96
CA SER A 31 12.19 -7.87 2.82
C SER A 31 11.67 -8.33 4.18
N PHE A 32 10.35 -8.41 4.31
CA PHE A 32 9.65 -8.84 5.52
C PHE A 32 9.10 -10.25 5.29
N PRO A 33 9.82 -11.31 5.69
CA PRO A 33 9.51 -12.70 5.29
C PRO A 33 8.27 -13.29 5.99
N SER A 34 7.72 -12.61 6.99
CA SER A 34 6.53 -12.99 7.72
C SER A 34 5.80 -11.73 8.16
N PRO A 35 4.46 -11.72 8.20
CA PRO A 35 3.74 -10.58 8.73
C PRO A 35 3.86 -10.54 10.26
N THR A 36 3.85 -9.34 10.84
CA THR A 36 3.63 -9.17 12.29
C THR A 36 2.21 -9.57 12.65
N LEU A 37 1.27 -9.37 11.72
CA LEU A 37 -0.16 -9.63 11.86
C LEU A 37 -0.73 -10.20 10.56
N ASP A 38 -1.44 -11.31 10.61
CA ASP A 38 -2.40 -11.69 9.58
C ASP A 38 -3.76 -12.04 10.21
N ARG A 39 -4.83 -11.65 9.52
CA ARG A 39 -6.16 -11.70 10.11
C ARG A 39 -7.23 -11.99 9.09
N TRP A 40 -7.99 -13.04 9.36
CA TRP A 40 -9.25 -13.26 8.65
C TRP A 40 -10.32 -12.30 9.18
N MET A 41 -10.61 -11.26 8.38
CA MET A 41 -11.71 -10.34 8.62
C MET A 41 -13.00 -10.93 8.07
N TYR A 42 -13.64 -11.75 8.90
CA TYR A 42 -14.92 -12.38 8.64
C TYR A 42 -15.70 -12.50 9.96
N PRO A 43 -17.02 -12.19 9.99
CA PRO A 43 -17.81 -12.14 11.22
C PRO A 43 -17.82 -13.45 12.03
N PHE A 44 -17.67 -14.60 11.39
CA PHE A 44 -17.66 -15.90 12.06
C PHE A 44 -16.25 -16.46 12.30
N ASN A 45 -15.22 -15.60 12.26
CA ASN A 45 -13.88 -15.99 12.66
C ASN A 45 -13.80 -16.15 14.19
N SER A 46 -13.90 -17.39 14.67
CA SER A 46 -13.82 -17.74 16.09
C SER A 46 -12.38 -17.78 16.66
N THR A 47 -11.36 -17.67 15.80
CA THR A 47 -9.94 -17.77 16.16
C THR A 47 -9.13 -16.60 15.55
N PRO A 48 -9.49 -15.34 15.86
CA PRO A 48 -8.77 -14.19 15.32
C PRO A 48 -7.28 -14.24 15.72
N GLY A 49 -6.40 -14.08 14.73
CA GLY A 49 -4.94 -14.07 14.91
C GLY A 49 -4.30 -15.39 15.31
N THR A 50 -5.02 -16.51 15.15
CA THR A 50 -4.46 -17.84 15.41
C THR A 50 -4.87 -18.84 14.32
N ARG A 51 -5.41 -18.34 13.21
CA ARG A 51 -6.04 -19.19 12.20
C ARG A 51 -4.99 -19.60 11.17
N PRO A 52 -4.76 -20.89 10.91
CA PRO A 52 -3.69 -21.35 10.02
C PRO A 52 -3.95 -21.08 8.53
N VAL A 53 -5.18 -20.76 8.16
CA VAL A 53 -5.61 -20.55 6.77
C VAL A 53 -6.66 -19.45 6.72
N ILE A 54 -6.50 -18.50 5.80
CA ILE A 54 -7.38 -17.35 5.63
C ILE A 54 -7.96 -17.35 4.21
N SER A 55 -9.29 -17.31 4.10
CA SER A 55 -9.99 -17.32 2.82
C SER A 55 -10.54 -15.94 2.44
N THR A 56 -10.58 -15.66 1.14
CA THR A 56 -11.22 -14.46 0.58
C THR A 56 -12.42 -14.85 -0.28
N PHE A 57 -13.53 -14.12 -0.14
CA PHE A 57 -14.75 -14.36 -0.93
C PHE A 57 -15.73 -13.20 -0.81
N GLY A 58 -16.64 -13.12 -1.78
CA GLY A 58 -17.77 -12.21 -1.72
C GLY A 58 -19.02 -12.83 -1.09
N SER A 59 -20.11 -12.07 -1.00
CA SER A 59 -21.44 -12.61 -0.67
C SER A 59 -22.24 -12.94 -1.94
N THR A 60 -23.37 -13.63 -1.78
CA THR A 60 -24.28 -13.90 -2.90
C THR A 60 -24.68 -12.59 -3.59
N PRO A 61 -24.56 -12.47 -4.92
CA PRO A 61 -24.97 -11.27 -5.66
C PRO A 61 -26.41 -10.86 -5.35
N GLY A 62 -26.61 -9.60 -4.99
CA GLY A 62 -27.92 -9.05 -4.60
C GLY A 62 -28.39 -9.38 -3.18
N ALA A 63 -27.64 -10.16 -2.40
CA ALA A 63 -27.94 -10.32 -0.98
C ALA A 63 -27.84 -8.97 -0.25
N THR A 64 -28.70 -8.77 0.75
CA THR A 64 -28.68 -7.57 1.62
C THR A 64 -27.79 -7.74 2.85
N ASP A 65 -27.55 -8.99 3.21
CA ASP A 65 -26.75 -9.38 4.37
C ASP A 65 -25.29 -9.55 3.97
N PHE A 66 -24.40 -9.37 4.95
CA PHE A 66 -22.94 -9.39 4.85
C PHE A 66 -22.38 -8.34 3.90
N ASP A 67 -21.07 -8.17 3.91
CA ASP A 67 -20.45 -7.29 2.93
C ASP A 67 -20.44 -7.93 1.53
N SER A 68 -20.40 -7.14 0.45
CA SER A 68 -20.20 -7.69 -0.90
C SER A 68 -18.86 -8.40 -1.01
N ARG A 69 -17.83 -7.82 -0.39
CA ARG A 69 -16.50 -8.42 -0.18
C ARG A 69 -16.38 -8.91 1.26
N ASP A 70 -16.93 -10.08 1.54
CA ASP A 70 -17.20 -10.55 2.90
C ASP A 70 -15.94 -11.08 3.61
N GLY A 71 -15.33 -12.14 3.08
CA GLY A 71 -14.10 -12.71 3.60
C GLY A 71 -12.89 -11.92 3.11
N GLN A 72 -12.12 -11.32 4.02
CA GLN A 72 -10.90 -10.56 3.68
C GLN A 72 -9.71 -11.09 4.49
N MET A 73 -8.53 -11.16 3.88
CA MET A 73 -7.25 -11.42 4.56
C MET A 73 -6.56 -10.08 4.78
N LEU A 74 -6.38 -9.67 6.04
CA LEU A 74 -5.50 -8.56 6.36
C LEU A 74 -4.10 -9.10 6.64
N VAL A 75 -3.08 -8.39 6.19
CA VAL A 75 -1.68 -8.64 6.53
C VAL A 75 -1.02 -7.33 6.93
N GLY A 76 -0.18 -7.37 7.96
CA GLY A 76 0.48 -6.21 8.55
C GLY A 76 1.95 -6.49 8.80
N PHE A 77 2.80 -5.53 8.43
CA PHE A 77 4.25 -5.63 8.54
C PHE A 77 4.77 -4.39 9.27
N ASP A 78 5.50 -4.59 10.38
CA ASP A 78 6.24 -3.51 11.02
C ASP A 78 7.51 -3.21 10.23
N THR A 79 7.61 -2.00 9.70
CA THR A 79 8.64 -1.63 8.71
C THR A 79 9.91 -1.07 9.32
N VAL A 80 9.83 -0.54 10.56
CA VAL A 80 10.91 0.22 11.24
C VAL A 80 12.23 -0.56 11.33
N SER A 81 12.17 -1.89 11.37
CA SER A 81 13.37 -2.74 11.46
C SER A 81 14.28 -2.68 10.24
N GLN A 82 13.75 -2.27 9.07
CA GLN A 82 14.49 -2.23 7.80
C GLN A 82 14.33 -0.91 7.05
N VAL A 83 13.22 -0.19 7.25
CA VAL A 83 12.96 1.12 6.64
C VAL A 83 12.70 2.14 7.76
N PRO A 84 13.55 3.16 7.94
CA PRO A 84 13.33 4.21 8.92
C PRO A 84 11.99 4.93 8.75
N SER A 85 11.34 5.23 9.88
CA SER A 85 10.11 6.04 9.97
C SER A 85 10.42 7.53 10.18
N GLY A 86 9.45 8.42 9.98
CA GLY A 86 9.56 9.85 10.30
C GLY A 86 10.23 10.72 9.21
N HIS A 87 10.27 10.23 7.97
CA HIS A 87 10.82 10.93 6.80
C HIS A 87 9.72 11.57 5.92
N GLY A 88 8.44 11.32 6.21
CA GLY A 88 7.30 11.96 5.54
C GLY A 88 7.37 11.91 4.02
N SER A 89 7.28 13.08 3.39
CA SER A 89 7.32 13.24 1.92
C SER A 89 8.65 12.85 1.28
N ALA A 90 9.75 12.76 2.03
CA ALA A 90 11.05 12.34 1.50
C ALA A 90 11.08 10.84 1.15
N LEU A 91 10.17 10.03 1.71
CA LEU A 91 10.04 8.62 1.36
C LEU A 91 9.36 8.44 0.00
N THR A 92 10.01 7.69 -0.88
CA THR A 92 9.46 7.25 -2.16
C THR A 92 9.59 5.74 -2.24
N VAL A 93 8.46 5.04 -2.25
CA VAL A 93 8.45 3.60 -2.56
C VAL A 93 8.59 3.45 -4.07
N THR A 94 9.63 2.75 -4.51
CA THR A 94 9.90 2.51 -5.94
C THR A 94 9.48 1.11 -6.37
N ARG A 95 9.31 0.20 -5.41
CA ARG A 95 8.68 -1.11 -5.61
C ARG A 95 7.97 -1.54 -4.33
N ALA A 96 6.78 -2.11 -4.46
CA ALA A 96 6.12 -2.85 -3.40
C ALA A 96 5.54 -4.15 -3.96
N THR A 97 5.86 -5.28 -3.34
CA THR A 97 5.37 -6.59 -3.74
C THR A 97 4.90 -7.38 -2.53
N LEU A 98 3.64 -7.80 -2.54
CA LEU A 98 3.10 -8.77 -1.59
C LEU A 98 3.08 -10.15 -2.24
N LEU A 99 3.55 -11.17 -1.52
CA LEU A 99 3.42 -12.56 -1.92
C LEU A 99 2.66 -13.33 -0.84
N VAL A 100 1.77 -14.21 -1.27
CA VAL A 100 1.06 -15.16 -0.41
C VAL A 100 1.07 -16.54 -1.05
N GLU A 101 1.04 -17.57 -0.22
CA GLU A 101 0.95 -18.95 -0.68
C GLU A 101 -0.50 -19.44 -0.63
N VAL A 102 -0.95 -20.08 -1.71
CA VAL A 102 -2.28 -20.68 -1.80
C VAL A 102 -2.33 -21.96 -0.96
N SER A 103 -3.33 -22.07 -0.08
CA SER A 103 -3.49 -23.19 0.84
C SER A 103 -4.35 -24.33 0.30
N ASN A 104 -5.31 -24.05 -0.57
CA ASN A 104 -6.27 -25.05 -1.06
C ASN A 104 -5.92 -25.52 -2.47
N ASP A 105 -6.25 -26.77 -2.78
CA ASP A 105 -5.77 -27.43 -3.99
C ASP A 105 -6.89 -27.58 -5.03
N LEU A 106 -6.68 -26.99 -6.21
CA LEU A 106 -7.55 -27.07 -7.38
C LEU A 106 -9.00 -26.67 -7.12
N ILE A 107 -9.21 -25.69 -6.23
CA ILE A 107 -10.53 -25.24 -5.77
C ILE A 107 -11.07 -24.11 -6.68
N PHE A 108 -10.24 -23.11 -6.99
CA PHE A 108 -10.67 -21.91 -7.73
C PHE A 108 -9.90 -21.75 -9.03
N GLN A 109 -10.50 -21.02 -9.97
CA GLN A 109 -9.88 -20.68 -11.24
C GLN A 109 -9.04 -19.42 -11.10
N TYR A 110 -7.87 -19.44 -11.71
CA TYR A 110 -6.96 -18.30 -11.76
C TYR A 110 -7.48 -17.23 -12.69
N ASP A 111 -7.46 -16.00 -12.19
CA ASP A 111 -7.86 -14.79 -12.90
C ASP A 111 -6.85 -13.69 -12.55
N ASP A 112 -6.24 -13.10 -13.57
CA ASP A 112 -5.19 -12.09 -13.47
C ASP A 112 -5.63 -10.69 -13.91
N THR A 113 -6.92 -10.55 -14.16
CA THR A 113 -7.61 -9.33 -14.56
C THR A 113 -8.49 -8.80 -13.44
N THR A 114 -9.07 -7.62 -13.61
CA THR A 114 -10.07 -7.09 -12.66
C THR A 114 -11.42 -7.11 -13.32
N ASP A 115 -12.42 -7.61 -12.60
CA ASP A 115 -13.78 -7.68 -13.09
C ASP A 115 -14.59 -6.47 -12.67
N PRO A 116 -15.42 -5.92 -13.56
CA PRO A 116 -16.23 -4.76 -13.24
C PRO A 116 -17.40 -5.15 -12.32
N TRP A 117 -17.85 -4.22 -11.48
CA TRP A 117 -18.83 -4.46 -10.42
C TRP A 117 -20.15 -5.07 -10.95
N GLN A 118 -20.49 -4.82 -12.22
CA GLN A 118 -21.67 -5.35 -12.90
C GLN A 118 -21.67 -6.88 -12.99
N CYS A 119 -20.51 -7.53 -12.95
CA CYS A 119 -20.42 -8.99 -12.92
C CYS A 119 -20.92 -9.56 -11.59
N PHE A 120 -20.96 -8.74 -10.52
CA PHE A 120 -21.19 -9.18 -9.14
C PHE A 120 -22.50 -8.68 -8.52
N VAL A 121 -23.43 -8.20 -9.36
CA VAL A 121 -24.82 -7.95 -8.96
C VAL A 121 -25.72 -9.10 -9.39
N ALA A 122 -26.94 -9.15 -8.86
CA ALA A 122 -27.89 -10.19 -9.24
C ALA A 122 -28.15 -10.17 -10.76
N THR A 123 -28.34 -11.33 -11.40
CA THR A 123 -28.62 -11.41 -12.84
C THR A 123 -29.94 -10.73 -13.25
N THR A 124 -30.79 -10.39 -12.28
CA THR A 124 -32.02 -9.60 -12.47
C THR A 124 -31.78 -8.09 -12.43
N ASP A 125 -30.59 -7.64 -12.02
CA ASP A 125 -30.22 -6.23 -12.00
C ASP A 125 -30.06 -5.72 -13.45
N PRO A 126 -30.65 -4.57 -13.83
CA PRO A 126 -30.55 -4.04 -15.19
C PRO A 126 -29.12 -3.65 -15.59
N ALA A 127 -28.22 -3.42 -14.62
CA ALA A 127 -26.82 -3.13 -14.88
C ALA A 127 -25.97 -4.39 -15.04
N TRP A 128 -26.50 -5.58 -14.72
CA TRP A 128 -25.75 -6.83 -14.75
C TRP A 128 -25.11 -7.08 -16.12
N ARG A 129 -23.87 -7.60 -16.09
CA ARG A 129 -23.13 -8.03 -17.26
C ARG A 129 -22.48 -9.38 -16.99
N ALA A 130 -22.38 -10.21 -18.02
CA ALA A 130 -21.60 -11.43 -17.93
C ALA A 130 -20.12 -11.09 -17.80
N ASP A 131 -19.42 -11.93 -17.05
CA ASP A 131 -17.98 -11.90 -16.95
C ASP A 131 -17.31 -12.17 -18.31
N ALA A 132 -16.24 -11.44 -18.59
CA ALA A 132 -15.56 -11.45 -19.88
C ALA A 132 -14.54 -12.59 -20.00
N ASP A 133 -13.98 -13.02 -18.87
CA ASP A 133 -13.03 -14.11 -18.80
C ASP A 133 -13.39 -15.08 -17.65
N ALA A 134 -12.45 -15.93 -17.28
CA ALA A 134 -12.73 -17.11 -16.47
C ALA A 134 -12.07 -17.00 -15.10
N GLY A 135 -12.89 -16.89 -14.07
CA GLY A 135 -12.48 -16.91 -12.69
C GLY A 135 -13.12 -15.76 -11.94
N GLN A 136 -12.56 -15.43 -10.78
CA GLN A 136 -12.78 -14.14 -10.14
C GLN A 136 -11.45 -13.75 -9.50
N PRO A 137 -11.04 -12.49 -9.58
CA PRO A 137 -9.71 -12.11 -9.17
C PRO A 137 -9.61 -12.03 -7.66
N VAL A 138 -8.39 -12.28 -7.20
CA VAL A 138 -7.96 -11.87 -5.87
C VAL A 138 -7.25 -10.55 -6.03
N GLU A 139 -7.68 -9.56 -5.27
CA GLU A 139 -7.25 -8.18 -5.40
C GLU A 139 -6.65 -7.70 -4.08
N CYS A 140 -5.55 -6.96 -4.18
CA CYS A 140 -4.90 -6.29 -3.07
C CYS A 140 -5.39 -4.86 -2.96
N PHE A 141 -5.66 -4.44 -1.73
CA PHE A 141 -6.10 -3.09 -1.35
C PHE A 141 -5.29 -2.59 -0.15
N GLY A 142 -5.40 -1.30 0.15
CA GLY A 142 -5.04 -0.79 1.47
C GLY A 142 -6.02 -1.29 2.54
N VAL A 143 -5.72 -0.98 3.80
CA VAL A 143 -6.62 -1.18 4.93
C VAL A 143 -7.09 0.16 5.47
N GLY A 144 -8.41 0.32 5.51
CA GLY A 144 -9.10 1.40 6.23
C GLY A 144 -9.60 0.93 7.59
N PHE A 145 -9.85 1.87 8.50
CA PHE A 145 -10.33 1.62 9.85
C PHE A 145 -11.57 2.46 10.16
N ARG A 146 -12.45 1.94 11.00
CA ARG A 146 -13.62 2.66 11.53
C ARG A 146 -13.82 2.34 13.00
N ASN A 147 -14.82 2.93 13.64
CA ASN A 147 -15.17 2.69 15.06
C ASN A 147 -14.03 3.01 16.05
N GLY A 148 -13.22 4.03 15.75
CA GLY A 148 -12.13 4.49 16.63
C GLY A 148 -10.83 3.70 16.51
N TRP A 149 -10.73 2.75 15.59
CA TRP A 149 -9.49 2.04 15.29
C TRP A 149 -8.63 2.82 14.30
N SER A 150 -7.33 2.52 14.33
CA SER A 150 -6.29 3.07 13.47
C SER A 150 -5.24 2.01 13.16
N LEU A 151 -4.33 2.32 12.25
CA LEU A 151 -3.17 1.49 11.91
C LEU A 151 -2.34 1.07 13.14
N GLN A 152 -2.21 1.97 14.11
CA GLN A 152 -1.42 1.75 15.34
C GLN A 152 -2.18 0.96 16.41
N THR A 153 -3.51 1.12 16.46
CA THR A 153 -4.33 0.57 17.54
C THR A 153 -4.97 -0.76 17.17
N PHE A 154 -5.18 -1.03 15.88
CA PHE A 154 -5.74 -2.29 15.43
C PHE A 154 -4.74 -3.44 15.61
N GLN A 155 -5.20 -4.53 16.22
CA GLN A 155 -4.42 -5.71 16.51
C GLN A 155 -5.10 -6.96 15.94
N GLU A 156 -4.36 -8.05 15.92
CA GLU A 156 -4.77 -9.29 15.27
C GLU A 156 -5.98 -9.95 15.94
N ASN A 157 -6.14 -9.69 17.23
CA ASN A 157 -7.24 -10.15 18.06
C ASN A 157 -8.33 -9.10 18.28
N THR A 158 -8.25 -7.92 17.64
CA THR A 158 -9.30 -6.88 17.71
C THR A 158 -10.66 -7.49 17.34
N ALA A 159 -11.74 -7.07 17.99
CA ALA A 159 -13.07 -7.59 17.65
C ALA A 159 -13.41 -7.30 16.17
N PHE A 160 -14.21 -8.17 15.52
CA PHE A 160 -14.62 -7.96 14.13
C PHE A 160 -15.37 -6.64 13.94
N ALA A 161 -16.33 -6.36 14.82
CA ALA A 161 -17.14 -5.16 14.86
C ALA A 161 -17.39 -4.76 16.33
N PRO A 162 -17.97 -3.58 16.62
CA PRO A 162 -18.32 -3.19 17.97
C PRO A 162 -19.26 -4.19 18.66
N SER A 163 -19.22 -4.22 19.99
CA SER A 163 -20.11 -5.10 20.77
C SER A 163 -21.59 -4.75 20.53
N GLY A 164 -22.42 -5.77 20.36
CA GLY A 164 -23.86 -5.61 20.12
C GLY A 164 -24.24 -5.31 18.66
N THR A 165 -23.27 -5.23 17.75
CA THR A 165 -23.55 -5.06 16.32
C THR A 165 -24.12 -6.34 15.70
N ASN A 166 -25.10 -6.19 14.80
CA ASN A 166 -25.53 -7.29 13.94
C ASN A 166 -24.40 -7.64 12.96
N PHE A 167 -23.73 -8.77 13.17
CA PHE A 167 -22.62 -9.20 12.31
C PHE A 167 -23.03 -9.58 10.88
N MET A 168 -24.34 -9.74 10.62
CA MET A 168 -24.86 -9.90 9.26
C MET A 168 -25.12 -8.57 8.56
N ALA A 169 -25.02 -7.42 9.24
CA ALA A 169 -25.20 -6.13 8.59
C ALA A 169 -23.92 -5.74 7.82
N PRO A 170 -24.04 -5.16 6.61
CA PRO A 170 -22.89 -4.64 5.88
C PRO A 170 -22.28 -3.43 6.58
N GLY A 171 -21.00 -3.18 6.32
CA GLY A 171 -20.27 -1.99 6.74
C GLY A 171 -19.98 -1.91 8.24
N VAL A 172 -20.01 -3.04 8.95
CA VAL A 172 -19.85 -3.05 10.42
C VAL A 172 -18.42 -3.33 10.89
N ARG A 173 -17.58 -3.90 10.01
CA ARG A 173 -16.23 -4.35 10.37
C ARG A 173 -15.31 -3.20 10.79
N ASN A 174 -14.48 -3.42 11.80
CA ASN A 174 -13.56 -2.42 12.36
C ASN A 174 -12.40 -2.05 11.43
N ALA A 175 -11.97 -3.00 10.58
CA ALA A 175 -10.98 -2.81 9.54
C ALA A 175 -11.49 -3.42 8.23
N PHE A 176 -11.17 -2.80 7.10
CA PHE A 176 -11.75 -3.15 5.81
C PHE A 176 -10.75 -2.91 4.68
N ALA A 177 -10.86 -3.70 3.61
CA ALA A 177 -10.21 -3.41 2.34
C ALA A 177 -10.64 -2.01 1.84
N ALA A 178 -9.66 -1.17 1.53
CA ALA A 178 -9.86 0.22 1.17
C ALA A 178 -9.16 0.57 -0.15
N SER A 179 -9.90 1.27 -1.02
CA SER A 179 -9.40 1.89 -2.24
C SER A 179 -9.10 3.35 -1.96
N ILE A 180 -8.53 4.02 -2.95
CA ILE A 180 -8.31 5.46 -2.94
C ILE A 180 -9.24 6.09 -3.98
N ASP A 181 -9.96 7.14 -3.59
CA ASP A 181 -10.83 7.89 -4.49
C ASP A 181 -10.04 8.93 -5.31
N ALA A 182 -10.74 9.63 -6.21
CA ALA A 182 -10.14 10.65 -7.07
C ALA A 182 -9.53 11.85 -6.30
N ASN A 183 -9.88 12.03 -5.02
CA ASN A 183 -9.35 13.09 -4.15
C ASN A 183 -8.20 12.59 -3.27
N GLY A 184 -7.80 11.32 -3.40
CA GLY A 184 -6.76 10.72 -2.57
C GLY A 184 -7.26 10.21 -1.21
N ALA A 185 -8.57 10.20 -0.96
CA ALA A 185 -9.13 9.71 0.29
C ALA A 185 -9.31 8.19 0.28
N LEU A 186 -9.08 7.54 1.43
CA LEU A 186 -9.39 6.12 1.59
C LEU A 186 -10.90 5.91 1.66
N ILE A 187 -11.40 5.01 0.81
CA ILE A 187 -12.81 4.64 0.72
C ILE A 187 -12.99 3.14 0.97
N ASP A 188 -14.09 2.79 1.64
CA ASP A 188 -14.46 1.39 1.89
C ASP A 188 -14.94 0.71 0.62
N VAL A 189 -14.27 -0.38 0.22
CA VAL A 189 -14.66 -1.15 -0.97
C VAL A 189 -15.55 -2.34 -0.67
N SER A 190 -15.84 -2.60 0.62
CA SER A 190 -16.62 -3.76 1.06
C SER A 190 -17.96 -3.84 0.34
N GLN A 191 -18.51 -2.68 -0.05
CA GLN A 191 -19.80 -2.51 -0.70
C GLN A 191 -19.76 -2.05 -2.16
N SER A 192 -18.60 -2.13 -2.84
CA SER A 192 -18.43 -1.56 -4.18
C SER A 192 -19.48 -2.02 -5.19
N THR A 193 -19.87 -3.30 -5.14
CA THR A 193 -20.89 -3.86 -6.03
C THR A 193 -22.29 -3.33 -5.77
N ARG A 194 -22.67 -3.08 -4.50
CA ARG A 194 -23.97 -2.49 -4.15
C ARG A 194 -23.98 -0.96 -4.35
N GLN A 195 -22.80 -0.35 -4.34
CA GLN A 195 -22.59 1.09 -4.53
C GLN A 195 -22.29 1.45 -5.99
N HIS A 196 -22.29 0.46 -6.89
CA HIS A 196 -22.14 0.62 -8.33
C HIS A 196 -20.85 1.32 -8.76
N PHE A 197 -19.70 0.93 -8.20
CA PHE A 197 -18.41 1.45 -8.62
C PHE A 197 -17.31 0.37 -8.63
N ASP A 198 -16.33 0.60 -9.51
CA ASP A 198 -15.10 -0.19 -9.58
C ASP A 198 -14.03 0.46 -8.70
N PRO A 199 -13.53 -0.22 -7.66
CA PRO A 199 -12.50 0.35 -6.81
C PRO A 199 -11.14 0.37 -7.55
N LYS A 200 -10.28 1.33 -7.21
CA LYS A 200 -8.86 1.28 -7.58
C LYS A 200 -8.19 0.16 -6.79
N VAL A 201 -7.88 -0.92 -7.48
CA VAL A 201 -7.10 -2.05 -6.96
C VAL A 201 -5.63 -1.64 -6.85
N PHE A 202 -4.97 -1.97 -5.74
CA PHE A 202 -3.54 -1.68 -5.56
C PHE A 202 -2.68 -2.65 -6.37
N GLY A 203 -3.11 -3.91 -6.47
CA GLY A 203 -2.52 -4.91 -7.35
C GLY A 203 -3.42 -6.13 -7.49
N THR A 204 -3.40 -6.77 -8.65
CA THR A 204 -4.16 -8.01 -8.92
C THR A 204 -3.25 -9.22 -8.73
N GLY A 205 -3.79 -10.31 -8.19
CA GLY A 205 -3.04 -11.54 -7.92
C GLY A 205 -2.54 -12.20 -9.20
N LYS A 206 -1.25 -12.48 -9.26
CA LYS A 206 -0.62 -13.18 -10.39
C LYS A 206 0.14 -14.43 -9.97
N ILE A 207 0.03 -15.49 -10.75
CA ILE A 207 0.76 -16.74 -10.53
C ILE A 207 1.62 -17.00 -11.76
N VAL A 208 2.94 -16.95 -11.57
CA VAL A 208 3.91 -17.06 -12.68
C VAL A 208 3.74 -18.39 -13.40
N GLY A 209 3.53 -18.32 -14.72
CA GLY A 209 3.42 -19.49 -15.59
C GLY A 209 2.06 -20.21 -15.55
N LEU A 210 1.08 -19.69 -14.80
CA LEU A 210 -0.29 -20.20 -14.82
C LEU A 210 -1.11 -19.42 -15.86
N ALA A 211 -1.91 -20.13 -16.66
CA ALA A 211 -2.79 -19.49 -17.64
C ALA A 211 -4.14 -19.13 -16.99
N PRO A 212 -4.73 -17.95 -17.29
CA PRO A 212 -6.08 -17.60 -16.81
C PRO A 212 -7.12 -18.70 -17.11
N GLY A 213 -8.07 -18.90 -16.19
CA GLY A 213 -9.06 -19.97 -16.19
C GLY A 213 -8.57 -21.34 -15.68
N SER A 214 -7.26 -21.52 -15.48
CA SER A 214 -6.70 -22.77 -14.91
C SER A 214 -7.02 -22.91 -13.43
N LEU A 215 -7.20 -24.14 -12.94
CA LEU A 215 -7.32 -24.39 -11.49
C LEU A 215 -5.97 -24.14 -10.80
N VAL A 216 -6.02 -23.49 -9.64
CA VAL A 216 -4.83 -23.15 -8.86
C VAL A 216 -4.46 -24.29 -7.91
N ALA A 217 -3.23 -24.78 -8.00
CA ALA A 217 -2.71 -25.83 -7.11
C ALA A 217 -2.30 -25.25 -5.74
N ALA A 218 -2.42 -26.04 -4.67
CA ALA A 218 -1.88 -25.67 -3.37
C ALA A 218 -0.35 -25.49 -3.43
N GLY A 219 0.18 -24.57 -2.63
CA GLY A 219 1.60 -24.17 -2.67
C GLY A 219 1.95 -23.20 -3.80
N SER A 220 1.00 -22.86 -4.68
CA SER A 220 1.22 -21.80 -5.68
C SER A 220 1.47 -20.46 -4.98
N SER A 221 2.52 -19.74 -5.39
CA SER A 221 2.77 -18.39 -4.90
C SER A 221 1.99 -17.39 -5.76
N MET A 222 1.04 -16.71 -5.12
CA MET A 222 0.32 -15.58 -5.71
C MET A 222 1.05 -14.28 -5.36
N ARG A 223 1.41 -13.53 -6.39
CA ARG A 223 2.19 -12.29 -6.33
C ARG A 223 1.29 -11.11 -6.67
N PHE A 224 1.36 -10.06 -5.85
CA PHE A 224 0.69 -8.79 -6.06
C PHE A 224 1.75 -7.72 -6.22
N GLU A 225 1.85 -7.16 -7.42
CA GLU A 225 2.67 -5.97 -7.67
C GLU A 225 1.83 -4.75 -7.38
N ILE A 226 2.21 -4.01 -6.34
CA ILE A 226 1.46 -2.84 -5.92
C ILE A 226 1.83 -1.67 -6.82
N ASP A 227 0.83 -0.98 -7.35
CA ASP A 227 0.96 0.16 -8.26
C ASP A 227 1.49 1.41 -7.54
N VAL A 228 2.79 1.40 -7.22
CA VAL A 228 3.51 2.53 -6.60
C VAL A 228 3.62 3.75 -7.52
N SER A 229 3.24 3.62 -8.80
CA SER A 229 3.18 4.74 -9.73
C SER A 229 1.92 5.58 -9.56
N ASP A 230 0.87 5.00 -8.96
CA ASP A 230 -0.34 5.72 -8.58
C ASP A 230 -0.06 6.64 -7.37
N PRO A 231 -0.33 7.95 -7.47
CA PRO A 231 -0.02 8.90 -6.40
C PRO A 231 -0.75 8.60 -5.08
N GLY A 232 -1.98 8.07 -5.17
CA GLY A 232 -2.75 7.67 -4.00
C GLY A 232 -2.10 6.49 -3.30
N VAL A 233 -1.84 5.41 -4.05
CA VAL A 233 -1.22 4.19 -3.51
C VAL A 233 0.15 4.52 -2.91
N GLN A 234 0.91 5.40 -3.58
CA GLN A 234 2.19 5.89 -3.08
C GLN A 234 2.04 6.65 -1.75
N ALA A 235 1.05 7.54 -1.65
CA ALA A 235 0.77 8.26 -0.41
C ALA A 235 0.35 7.31 0.72
N TYR A 236 -0.44 6.28 0.43
CA TYR A 236 -0.84 5.25 1.39
C TYR A 236 0.37 4.50 1.96
N LEU A 237 1.21 3.95 1.08
CA LEU A 237 2.39 3.19 1.49
C LEU A 237 3.38 4.07 2.24
N ARG A 238 3.64 5.28 1.73
CA ARG A 238 4.49 6.28 2.41
C ARG A 238 4.00 6.53 3.83
N THR A 239 2.72 6.84 4.00
CA THR A 239 2.13 7.14 5.32
C THR A 239 2.28 5.96 6.28
N GLY A 240 2.05 4.74 5.79
CA GLY A 240 2.23 3.52 6.57
C GLY A 240 3.68 3.31 7.00
N ILE A 241 4.62 3.32 6.06
CA ILE A 241 6.06 3.16 6.32
C ILE A 241 6.55 4.24 7.28
N ASP A 242 6.12 5.48 7.07
CA ASP A 242 6.46 6.63 7.91
C ASP A 242 5.90 6.50 9.33
N SER A 243 4.76 5.83 9.46
CA SER A 243 4.17 5.43 10.75
C SER A 243 4.75 4.13 11.31
N GLY A 244 5.73 3.53 10.63
CA GLY A 244 6.41 2.30 11.03
C GLY A 244 5.67 0.99 10.73
N ARG A 245 4.56 1.04 9.98
CA ARG A 245 3.74 -0.15 9.69
C ARG A 245 2.99 -0.03 8.38
N VAL A 246 3.02 -1.07 7.55
CA VAL A 246 2.14 -1.20 6.38
C VAL A 246 1.11 -2.29 6.64
N MET A 247 -0.17 -2.02 6.32
CA MET A 247 -1.22 -3.03 6.29
C MET A 247 -1.85 -3.11 4.91
N LEU A 248 -2.12 -4.32 4.44
CA LEU A 248 -2.75 -4.59 3.16
C LEU A 248 -3.89 -5.58 3.34
N ALA A 249 -4.90 -5.51 2.47
CA ALA A 249 -6.02 -6.44 2.45
C ALA A 249 -6.04 -7.21 1.13
N LEU A 250 -6.09 -8.54 1.18
CA LEU A 250 -6.53 -9.35 0.07
C LEU A 250 -8.04 -9.57 0.18
N SER A 251 -8.71 -9.39 -0.94
CA SER A 251 -10.16 -9.49 -1.05
C SER A 251 -10.52 -10.03 -2.42
N SER A 252 -11.63 -10.76 -2.50
CA SER A 252 -12.19 -11.20 -3.78
C SER A 252 -13.70 -11.09 -3.75
N LEU A 253 -14.29 -11.00 -4.94
CA LEU A 253 -15.74 -11.07 -5.14
C LEU A 253 -16.18 -12.47 -5.58
N THR A 254 -15.32 -13.48 -5.35
CA THR A 254 -15.64 -14.89 -5.62
C THR A 254 -17.00 -15.23 -5.04
N MET A 255 -17.94 -15.56 -5.91
CA MET A 255 -19.33 -15.73 -5.51
C MET A 255 -19.48 -17.01 -4.72
N VAL A 256 -20.04 -16.91 -3.53
CA VAL A 256 -20.33 -18.06 -2.67
C VAL A 256 -21.81 -18.08 -2.33
N GLN A 257 -22.31 -19.26 -2.02
CA GLN A 257 -23.59 -19.42 -1.34
C GLN A 257 -23.31 -19.53 0.17
N GLN A 258 -24.28 -19.17 1.00
CA GLN A 258 -24.07 -19.26 2.45
C GLN A 258 -23.69 -20.70 2.83
N GLN A 259 -22.56 -20.87 3.54
CA GLN A 259 -21.99 -22.16 3.95
C GLN A 259 -21.48 -23.07 2.81
N ALA A 260 -21.37 -22.58 1.58
CA ALA A 260 -20.85 -23.36 0.45
C ALA A 260 -20.16 -22.47 -0.60
N GLY A 261 -19.00 -22.87 -1.08
CA GLY A 261 -18.33 -22.14 -2.15
C GLY A 261 -16.97 -22.72 -2.47
N GLN A 262 -16.51 -22.44 -3.68
CA GLN A 262 -15.13 -22.68 -4.10
C GLN A 262 -14.45 -21.32 -4.09
N PHE A 263 -13.63 -21.06 -3.07
CA PHE A 263 -13.02 -19.75 -2.87
C PHE A 263 -11.53 -19.85 -2.57
N PRO A 264 -10.73 -18.83 -2.93
CA PRO A 264 -9.31 -18.77 -2.59
C PRO A 264 -9.07 -18.85 -1.08
N ALA A 265 -8.05 -19.60 -0.69
CA ALA A 265 -7.56 -19.67 0.68
C ALA A 265 -6.04 -19.62 0.71
N PHE A 266 -5.49 -18.93 1.70
CA PHE A 266 -4.08 -18.59 1.79
C PHE A 266 -3.48 -19.05 3.12
N ILE A 267 -2.20 -19.41 3.08
CA ILE A 267 -1.42 -19.81 4.25
C ILE A 267 -1.22 -18.60 5.18
N ALA A 268 -1.57 -18.77 6.45
CA ALA A 268 -1.28 -17.80 7.51
C ALA A 268 -0.03 -18.19 8.30
N LYS A 269 0.53 -17.26 9.08
CA LYS A 269 1.76 -17.47 9.87
C LYS A 269 1.63 -18.57 10.92
N GLU A 270 0.43 -18.86 11.43
CA GLU A 270 0.22 -19.98 12.38
C GLU A 270 0.12 -21.36 11.71
N ASN A 271 0.16 -21.43 10.37
CA ASN A 271 0.07 -22.72 9.70
C ASN A 271 1.21 -23.64 10.12
N VAL A 272 0.90 -24.90 10.44
CA VAL A 272 1.91 -25.89 10.85
C VAL A 272 2.98 -26.09 9.77
N TYR A 273 2.63 -25.98 8.49
CA TYR A 273 3.60 -26.08 7.41
C TYR A 273 4.56 -24.90 7.38
N VAL A 274 4.14 -23.70 7.81
CA VAL A 274 5.05 -22.57 8.02
C VAL A 274 6.03 -22.88 9.15
N GLN A 275 5.53 -23.41 10.27
CA GLN A 275 6.36 -23.77 11.43
C GLN A 275 7.38 -24.88 11.11
N LEU A 276 7.08 -25.73 10.13
CA LEU A 276 7.96 -26.79 9.65
C LEU A 276 8.86 -26.35 8.47
N GLY A 277 8.74 -25.12 7.97
CA GLY A 277 9.48 -24.64 6.81
C GLY A 277 9.06 -25.27 5.47
N LEU A 278 7.82 -25.75 5.38
CA LEU A 278 7.23 -26.42 4.21
C LEU A 278 6.25 -25.53 3.43
N ALA A 279 5.88 -24.38 4.00
CA ALA A 279 5.03 -23.36 3.37
C ALA A 279 5.53 -21.97 3.76
N ALA A 280 5.18 -20.94 2.99
CA ALA A 280 5.51 -19.56 3.26
C ALA A 280 4.27 -18.75 3.73
N PRO A 281 4.37 -17.99 4.84
CA PRO A 281 3.36 -17.00 5.18
C PRO A 281 3.45 -15.81 4.22
N ALA A 282 2.56 -14.84 4.38
CA ALA A 282 2.60 -13.61 3.59
C ALA A 282 3.97 -12.90 3.72
N ARG A 283 4.53 -12.46 2.59
CA ARG A 283 5.81 -11.75 2.52
C ARG A 283 5.63 -10.40 1.83
N LEU A 284 6.17 -9.35 2.42
CA LEU A 284 6.25 -8.02 1.80
C LEU A 284 7.69 -7.71 1.40
N GLU A 285 7.87 -7.27 0.17
CA GLU A 285 9.15 -6.75 -0.34
C GLU A 285 8.94 -5.30 -0.75
N LEU A 286 9.83 -4.42 -0.29
CA LEU A 286 9.81 -2.99 -0.60
C LEU A 286 11.17 -2.55 -1.13
N ASP A 287 11.16 -1.72 -2.16
CA ASP A 287 12.30 -0.87 -2.49
C ASP A 287 11.90 0.57 -2.17
N VAL A 288 12.67 1.23 -1.30
CA VAL A 288 12.36 2.56 -0.78
C VAL A 288 13.56 3.46 -1.00
N GLN A 289 13.33 4.59 -1.65
CA GLN A 289 14.26 5.70 -1.66
C GLN A 289 13.87 6.67 -0.57
N ILE A 290 14.83 7.02 0.26
CA ILE A 290 14.72 8.19 1.12
C ILE A 290 15.42 9.28 0.34
N GLY A 291 14.65 10.14 -0.32
CA GLY A 291 15.20 11.37 -0.85
C GLY A 291 15.98 12.05 0.26
N ASN A 292 17.06 12.77 -0.06
CA ASN A 292 17.75 13.58 0.94
C ASN A 292 16.65 14.37 1.66
N SER A 293 16.43 14.09 2.95
CA SER A 293 15.47 14.86 3.72
C SER A 293 16.00 16.27 3.62
N CYS A 294 15.28 17.12 2.89
CA CYS A 294 15.66 18.52 2.80
C CYS A 294 15.77 18.99 4.24
N ALA A 295 16.90 19.61 4.57
CA ALA A 295 17.11 20.09 5.92
C ALA A 295 15.88 20.91 6.34
N LEU A 296 15.60 20.99 7.64
CA LEU A 296 14.50 21.84 8.09
C LEU A 296 14.70 23.23 7.48
N ALA A 297 13.70 23.72 6.75
CA ALA A 297 13.71 24.97 5.99
C ALA A 297 14.54 25.06 4.69
N ASP A 298 15.13 23.96 4.21
CA ASP A 298 15.64 23.82 2.84
C ASP A 298 14.45 23.47 1.94
N ILE A 299 13.69 24.49 1.56
CA ILE A 299 12.39 24.37 0.87
C ILE A 299 12.60 23.97 -0.59
N ASN A 300 13.72 24.37 -1.21
CA ASN A 300 14.05 24.01 -2.58
C ASN A 300 14.86 22.70 -2.68
N CYS A 301 15.28 22.13 -1.55
CA CYS A 301 16.04 20.89 -1.43
C CYS A 301 17.42 20.93 -2.12
N ASP A 302 18.06 22.10 -2.15
CA ASP A 302 19.38 22.29 -2.76
C ASP A 302 20.54 21.98 -1.81
N GLY A 303 20.23 21.62 -0.56
CA GLY A 303 21.21 21.29 0.47
C GLY A 303 21.72 22.49 1.25
N HIS A 304 21.14 23.67 1.05
CA HIS A 304 21.43 24.90 1.78
C HIS A 304 20.13 25.55 2.25
N VAL A 305 20.16 26.28 3.36
CA VAL A 305 19.03 27.11 3.80
C VAL A 305 19.42 28.55 3.57
N ASN A 306 18.96 29.10 2.46
CA ASN A 306 19.44 30.39 1.98
C ASN A 306 18.32 31.29 1.41
N GLY A 307 18.71 32.32 0.67
CA GLY A 307 17.78 33.28 0.07
C GLY A 307 16.78 32.68 -0.90
N ALA A 308 17.09 31.53 -1.51
CA ALA A 308 16.18 30.79 -2.38
C ALA A 308 15.00 30.22 -1.59
N ASP A 309 15.27 29.58 -0.46
CA ASP A 309 14.24 29.03 0.45
C ASP A 309 13.41 30.14 1.07
N LEU A 310 14.07 31.21 1.52
CA LEU A 310 13.37 32.39 2.00
C LEU A 310 12.42 32.97 0.93
N GLY A 311 12.86 32.99 -0.33
CA GLY A 311 12.03 33.41 -1.46
C GLY A 311 10.80 32.53 -1.64
N LEU A 312 10.94 31.21 -1.48
CA LEU A 312 9.83 30.26 -1.54
C LEU A 312 8.88 30.41 -0.35
N LEU A 313 9.41 30.57 0.87
CA LEU A 313 8.62 30.80 2.08
C LEU A 313 7.77 32.07 1.95
N LEU A 314 8.39 33.18 1.56
CA LEU A 314 7.68 34.46 1.38
C LEU A 314 6.70 34.41 0.19
N GLY A 315 7.02 33.64 -0.84
CA GLY A 315 6.13 33.41 -1.97
C GLY A 315 4.84 32.67 -1.60
N ASN A 316 4.89 31.84 -0.55
CA ASN A 316 3.75 31.06 -0.07
C ASN A 316 3.12 31.62 1.22
N TRP A 317 3.42 32.87 1.58
CA TRP A 317 2.95 33.49 2.82
C TRP A 317 1.42 33.43 2.97
N GLY A 318 0.96 33.02 4.15
CA GLY A 318 -0.46 32.89 4.49
C GLY A 318 -1.16 31.65 3.92
N ASN A 319 -0.44 30.75 3.27
CA ASN A 319 -0.98 29.48 2.74
C ASN A 319 -0.32 28.28 3.44
N PRO A 320 -1.02 27.13 3.53
CA PRO A 320 -0.38 25.87 3.93
C PRO A 320 0.61 25.41 2.85
N GLY A 321 1.48 24.45 3.18
CA GLY A 321 2.37 23.81 2.22
C GLY A 321 3.79 23.60 2.73
N PRO A 322 4.78 23.37 1.84
CA PRO A 322 6.16 23.07 2.23
C PRO A 322 6.86 24.14 3.07
N SER A 323 6.35 25.37 3.08
CA SER A 323 6.84 26.48 3.88
C SER A 323 6.16 26.64 5.25
N ASP A 324 5.12 25.85 5.55
CA ASP A 324 4.50 25.74 6.89
C ASP A 324 5.32 24.74 7.72
N LEU A 325 6.51 25.20 8.11
CA LEU A 325 7.56 24.39 8.74
C LEU A 325 7.16 23.87 10.14
N ASN A 326 6.22 24.54 10.81
CA ASN A 326 5.68 24.09 12.11
C ASN A 326 4.34 23.32 12.00
N ASN A 327 3.82 23.10 10.79
CA ASN A 327 2.55 22.44 10.50
C ASN A 327 1.34 23.07 11.22
N SER A 328 1.31 24.39 11.34
CA SER A 328 0.18 25.14 11.95
C SER A 328 -1.04 25.26 11.03
N GLY A 329 -0.89 24.92 9.75
CA GLY A 329 -1.87 25.10 8.69
C GLY A 329 -1.72 26.42 7.93
N THR A 330 -0.70 27.23 8.23
CA THR A 330 -0.43 28.50 7.54
C THR A 330 1.07 28.83 7.58
N THR A 331 1.62 29.34 6.48
CA THR A 331 2.99 29.88 6.45
C THR A 331 3.00 31.30 7.03
N ASP A 332 3.64 31.51 8.18
CA ASP A 332 3.72 32.81 8.83
C ASP A 332 5.09 33.13 9.47
N GLY A 333 5.11 34.15 10.34
CA GLY A 333 6.32 34.60 11.01
C GLY A 333 6.99 33.54 11.88
N SER A 334 6.24 32.52 12.32
CA SER A 334 6.76 31.38 13.07
C SER A 334 7.63 30.50 12.20
N ASP A 335 7.20 30.23 10.95
CA ASP A 335 7.97 29.45 9.98
C ASP A 335 9.19 30.23 9.50
N LEU A 336 9.06 31.54 9.30
CA LEU A 336 10.22 32.39 9.02
C LEU A 336 11.27 32.32 10.14
N GLY A 337 10.82 32.27 11.39
CA GLY A 337 11.71 32.08 12.54
C GLY A 337 12.45 30.75 12.51
N LEU A 338 11.78 29.66 12.12
CA LEU A 338 12.40 28.35 11.91
C LEU A 338 13.42 28.39 10.77
N LEU A 339 13.08 29.00 9.63
CA LEU A 339 13.98 29.12 8.49
C LEU A 339 15.26 29.87 8.81
N LEU A 340 15.15 31.01 9.48
CA LEU A 340 16.32 31.79 9.87
C LEU A 340 17.15 31.08 10.94
N GLY A 341 16.54 30.20 11.75
CA GLY A 341 17.23 29.36 12.73
C GLY A 341 18.14 28.31 12.09
N GLU A 342 17.80 27.87 10.88
CA GLU A 342 18.51 26.83 10.14
C GLU A 342 19.45 27.39 9.05
N TRP A 343 19.65 28.72 8.97
CA TRP A 343 20.40 29.36 7.88
C TRP A 343 21.86 28.89 7.77
N HIS A 344 22.28 28.37 6.61
CA HIS A 344 23.64 27.88 6.36
C HIS A 344 24.10 27.94 4.90
#